data_AF-A0A816E8D7-F1
#
_entry.id   AF-A0A816E8D7-F1
#
_cell.length_a   1.000
_cell.length_b   1.000
_cell.length_c   1.000
_cell.angle_alpha   90.00
_cell.angle_beta   90.00
_cell.angle_gamma   90.00
#
_symmetry.space_group_name_H-M   'P 1'
#
loop_
_entity.id
_entity.type
_entity.pdbx_description
1 polymer ?
#
loop_
_entity_poly.entity_id
_entity_poly.type
_entity_poly.pdbx_seq_one_letter_code
_entity_poly.pdbx_strand_id
1 'polypeptide(L)' 'MQDVVVIWLDSQIDHNNADCQFTIAQLEHITDNVTTFTDNDECVEYILNCNDHQVYLIVSGALG' A
#
# COMPACT_ATOMS: atom_id res chain seq x y z
N MET A 1 -10.94 10.04 15.75
CA MET A 1 -9.67 9.88 15.04
C MET A 1 -10.02 9.28 13.71
N GLN A 2 -9.47 9.81 12.61
CA GLN A 2 -9.61 9.17 11.30
C GLN A 2 -8.54 8.09 11.23
N ASP A 3 -8.95 6.83 11.09
CA ASP A 3 -8.03 5.74 10.77
C ASP A 3 -7.57 5.95 9.33
N VAL A 4 -6.26 6.12 9.16
CA VAL A 4 -5.63 6.35 7.87
C VAL A 4 -4.96 5.06 7.42
N VAL A 5 -5.34 4.58 6.25
CA VAL A 5 -4.73 3.41 5.62
C VAL A 5 -3.84 3.88 4.48
N VAL A 6 -2.59 3.44 4.47
CA VAL A 6 -1.67 3.66 3.36
C VAL A 6 -1.55 2.37 2.57
N ILE A 7 -1.86 2.45 1.29
CA ILE A 7 -1.76 1.34 0.36
C ILE A 7 -0.62 1.63 -0.61
N TRP A 8 0.29 0.67 -0.76
CA TRP A 8 1.34 0.73 -1.79
C TRP A 8 1.10 -0.36 -2.84
N LEU A 9 0.76 0.05 -4.06
CA LEU A 9 0.52 -0.83 -5.20
C LEU A 9 1.70 -0.74 -6.18
N ASP A 10 2.44 -1.83 -6.33
CA ASP A 10 3.48 -1.96 -7.34
C ASP A 10 3.71 -3.44 -7.68
N SER A 11 3.64 -3.76 -8.97
CA SER A 11 3.81 -5.13 -9.50
C SER A 11 5.16 -5.77 -9.17
N GLN A 12 6.16 -4.97 -8.80
CA GLN A 12 7.53 -5.38 -8.50
C GLN A 12 7.84 -5.36 -7.00
N ILE A 13 6.84 -5.17 -6.12
CA ILE A 13 7.07 -5.29 -4.68
C ILE A 13 7.55 -6.72 -4.38
N ASP A 14 8.76 -6.79 -3.84
CA ASP A 14 9.35 -8.00 -3.30
C ASP A 14 9.71 -7.73 -1.84
N HIS A 15 9.07 -8.44 -0.92
CA HIS A 15 9.35 -8.30 0.51
C HIS A 15 10.76 -8.73 0.91
N ASN A 16 11.53 -9.38 0.02
CA ASN A 16 12.94 -9.70 0.23
C ASN A 16 13.89 -8.64 -0.33
N ASN A 17 13.38 -7.68 -1.11
CA ASN A 17 14.15 -6.58 -1.64
C ASN A 17 14.38 -5.52 -0.54
N ALA A 18 15.64 -5.14 -0.33
CA ALA A 18 16.03 -4.20 0.72
C ALA A 18 15.39 -2.81 0.58
N ASP A 19 15.20 -2.33 -0.66
CA ASP A 19 14.56 -1.04 -0.92
C ASP A 19 13.07 -1.10 -0.63
N CYS A 20 12.41 -2.22 -0.94
CA CYS A 20 11.00 -2.45 -0.59
C CYS A 20 10.82 -2.51 0.93
N GLN A 21 11.65 -3.28 1.64
CA GLN A 21 11.61 -3.35 3.10
C GLN A 21 11.84 -1.98 3.74
N PHE A 22 12.82 -1.22 3.24
CA PHE A 22 13.11 0.12 3.74
C PHE A 22 11.94 1.08 3.53
N THR A 23 11.32 1.03 2.35
CA THR A 23 10.15 1.87 2.03
C THR A 23 8.96 1.51 2.91
N ILE A 24 8.64 0.22 3.06
CA ILE A 24 7.56 -0.25 3.94
C ILE A 24 7.80 0.21 5.39
N ALA A 25 9.02 0.01 5.90
CA ALA A 25 9.36 0.44 7.25
C ALA A 25 9.16 1.96 7.45
N GLN A 26 9.50 2.78 6.44
CA GLN A 26 9.23 4.23 6.50
C GLN A 26 7.74 4.56 6.53
N LEU A 27 6.91 3.84 5.77
CA LEU A 27 5.46 4.03 5.79
C LEU A 27 4.87 3.61 7.15
N GLU A 28 5.37 2.52 7.72
CA GLU A 28 4.96 2.02 9.04
C GLU A 28 5.34 2.98 10.18
N HIS A 29 6.38 3.79 10.00
CA HIS A 29 6.69 4.87 10.94
C HIS A 29 5.66 6.03 10.92
N ILE A 30 4.85 6.14 9.87
CA ILE A 30 3.87 7.22 9.68
C ILE A 30 2.46 6.77 10.07
N THR A 31 2.10 5.51 9.77
CA THR A 31 0.81 4.91 10.12
C THR A 31 0.98 3.44 10.47
N ASP A 32 0.17 2.95 11.41
CA ASP A 32 0.14 1.53 11.77
C ASP A 32 -0.55 0.66 10.69
N ASN A 33 -1.25 1.28 9.73
CA ASN A 33 -2.04 0.59 8.70
C ASN A 33 -1.42 0.73 7.30
N VAL A 34 -0.27 0.07 7.10
CA VAL A 34 0.35 -0.06 5.78
C VAL A 34 -0.05 -1.38 5.15
N THR A 35 -0.49 -1.36 3.90
CA THR A 35 -0.82 -2.57 3.13
C THR A 35 -0.19 -2.48 1.76
N THR A 36 0.38 -3.57 1.27
CA THR A 36 1.04 -3.63 -0.03
C THR A 36 0.31 -4.58 -0.97
N PHE A 37 0.22 -4.23 -2.24
CA PHE A 37 -0.36 -5.07 -3.29
C PHE A 37 0.57 -5.11 -4.50
N THR A 38 0.68 -6.28 -5.12
CA THR A 38 1.32 -6.47 -6.42
C THR A 38 0.30 -6.66 -7.55
N ASP A 39 -0.95 -6.94 -7.20
CA ASP A 39 -2.07 -7.14 -8.09
C ASP A 39 -3.08 -5.99 -8.00
N ASN A 40 -3.53 -5.51 -9.16
CA ASN A 40 -4.43 -4.36 -9.24
C ASN A 40 -5.85 -4.72 -8.79
N ASP A 41 -6.34 -5.92 -9.13
CA ASP A 41 -7.70 -6.33 -8.84
C ASP A 41 -7.88 -6.56 -7.33
N GLU A 42 -6.89 -7.20 -6.69
CA GLU A 42 -6.86 -7.37 -5.24
C GLU A 42 -6.83 -6.01 -4.51
N CYS A 43 -6.03 -5.06 -5.01
CA CYS A 43 -5.97 -3.71 -4.44
C CYS A 43 -7.31 -2.97 -4.56
N VAL A 44 -7.97 -3.04 -5.72
CA VAL A 44 -9.26 -2.40 -5.95
C VAL A 44 -10.34 -3.02 -5.06
N GLU A 45 -10.36 -4.35 -4.93
CA GLU A 45 -11.31 -5.04 -4.05
C GLU A 45 -11.11 -4.62 -2.59
N TYR A 46 -9.87 -4.49 -2.12
CA TYR A 46 -9.59 -4.01 -0.76
C TYR A 46 -10.13 -2.58 -0.53
N ILE A 47 -9.87 -1.67 -1.47
CA ILE A 47 -10.32 -0.27 -1.37
C ILE A 47 -11.85 -0.18 -1.34
N LEU A 48 -12.54 -0.96 -2.19
CA LEU A 48 -14.00 -0.99 -2.22
C LEU A 48 -14.63 -1.50 -0.91
N ASN A 49 -13.88 -2.30 -0.15
CA ASN A 49 -14.30 -2.79 1.17
C ASN A 49 -13.89 -1.86 2.33
N CYS A 50 -13.02 -0.87 2.11
CA CYS A 50 -12.62 0.14 3.09
C CYS A 50 -13.61 1.31 3.13
N ASN A 51 -14.82 1.08 3.66
CA ASN A 51 -15.90 2.09 3.65
C ASN A 51 -15.78 3.22 4.70
N ASP A 52 -14.93 3.09 5.71
CA ASP A 52 -14.84 4.03 6.85
C ASP A 52 -13.43 4.62 7.10
N HIS A 53 -12.46 4.31 6.23
CA HIS A 53 -11.07 4.74 6.40
C HIS A 53 -10.62 5.71 5.32
N GLN A 54 -9.82 6.70 5.69
CA GLN A 54 -9.18 7.56 4.71
C GLN A 54 -8.01 6.80 4.09
N VAL A 55 -8.13 6.47 2.80
CA VAL A 55 -7.13 5.68 2.08
C VAL A 55 -6.19 6.60 1.29
N TYR A 56 -4.89 6.39 1.44
CA TYR A 56 -3.85 6.96 0.59
C TYR A 56 -3.24 5.86 -0.26
N LEU A 57 -3.42 5.95 -1.58
CA LEU A 57 -2.85 5.00 -2.54
C LEU A 57 -1.57 5.57 -3.15
N ILE A 58 -0.46 4.84 -2.99
CA ILE A 58 0.81 5.07 -3.66
C ILE A 58 0.91 4.02 -4.78
N VAL A 59 1.04 4.47 -6.03
CA VAL A 59 1.25 3.57 -7.16
C VAL A 59 2.66 3.79 -7.68
N SER A 60 3.49 2.75 -7.68
CA SER A 60 4.81 2.77 -8.32
C SER A 60 4.93 1.63 -9.33
N GLY A 61 5.85 1.80 -10.28
CA GLY A 61 5.82 1.06 -11.53
C GLY A 61 4.95 1.76 -12.56
N ALA A 62 5.40 1.80 -13.81
CA ALA A 62 4.57 2.30 -14.89
C ALA A 62 3.34 1.39 -14.96
N LEU A 63 2.15 1.99 -14.88
CA LEU A 63 0.96 1.45 -15.53
C LEU A 63 1.30 1.40 -17.03
N GLY A 64 2.02 0.35 -17.44
CA GLY A 64 2.51 0.15 -18.80
C GLY A 64 1.37 -0.14 -19.75
#